data_AF-A0A2V8WB77-F1
#
_entry.id   AF-A0A2V8WB77-F1
#
_cell.length_a   1.000
_cell.length_b   1.000
_cell.length_c   1.000
_cell.angle_alpha   90.00
_cell.angle_beta   90.00
_cell.angle_gamma   90.00
#
_symmetry.space_group_name_H-M   'P 1'
#
loop_
_entity.id
_entity.type
_entity.pdbx_description
1 polymer ?
#
loop_
_entity_poly.entity_id
_entity_poly.type
_entity_poly.pdbx_seq_one_letter_code
_entity_poly.pdbx_strand_id
1 'polypeptide(L)'
;MSDENRRTDVANLSVRVFSTAPQSSDFDAPAYLRRLAQVARWSEDAGCTGILIYTDNSLIDPWLAAQVVIESTKSLCPLIAVQPVYMHPYSVAKMTASLGYLYGRKIYLNMVAGGFRGDLAALCDETPHDERYVRLTEYTAIIKELLSGNRPCTFLGKYCKVKDLSLKPALPAELSPGIFVSGSSESGMAAADALGATAVEYPKPGEEYPRSTPREN
;
A
#
# COMPACT_ATOMS: atom_id res chain seq x y z
N MET A 1 47.14 -2.14 -24.43
CA MET A 1 46.43 -2.22 -25.73
C MET A 1 45.14 -2.96 -25.46
N SER A 2 44.01 -2.25 -25.55
CA SER A 2 42.58 -2.69 -25.58
C SER A 2 42.15 -3.69 -24.49
N ASP A 3 41.35 -3.39 -23.46
CA ASP A 3 40.23 -2.45 -23.31
C ASP A 3 39.14 -2.60 -24.39
N GLU A 4 38.32 -3.66 -24.28
CA GLU A 4 36.90 -3.61 -24.66
C GLU A 4 36.12 -4.85 -24.16
N ASN A 5 34.88 -4.60 -23.70
CA ASN A 5 33.82 -5.53 -23.32
C ASN A 5 33.88 -6.22 -21.95
N ARG A 6 33.57 -5.45 -20.90
CA ARG A 6 32.74 -5.94 -19.79
C ARG A 6 31.43 -5.14 -19.75
N ARG A 7 30.47 -5.51 -20.59
CA ARG A 7 29.07 -5.10 -20.42
C ARG A 7 28.57 -5.73 -19.13
N THR A 8 28.32 -4.91 -18.12
CA THR A 8 27.74 -5.33 -16.84
C THR A 8 26.31 -5.81 -17.09
N ASP A 9 26.03 -7.04 -16.68
CA ASP A 9 24.73 -7.68 -16.83
C ASP A 9 23.75 -7.14 -15.79
N VAL A 10 22.98 -6.11 -16.17
CA VAL A 10 21.93 -5.46 -15.35
C VAL A 10 20.66 -6.34 -15.25
N ALA A 11 20.67 -7.54 -15.83
CA ALA A 11 19.49 -8.34 -16.08
C ALA A 11 18.84 -9.01 -14.84
N ASN A 12 19.41 -8.87 -13.64
CA ASN A 12 18.98 -9.65 -12.46
C ASN A 12 18.42 -8.86 -11.27
N LEU A 13 18.15 -7.55 -11.41
CA LEU A 13 17.34 -6.80 -10.46
C LEU A 13 15.93 -6.64 -11.03
N SER A 14 14.97 -7.45 -10.56
CA SER A 14 13.55 -7.26 -10.93
C SER A 14 12.96 -6.06 -10.18
N VAL A 15 13.25 -4.86 -10.69
CA VAL A 15 12.64 -3.63 -10.18
C VAL A 15 11.14 -3.69 -10.45
N ARG A 16 10.34 -3.58 -9.39
CA ARG A 16 8.87 -3.46 -9.50
C ARG A 16 8.50 -1.99 -9.56
N VAL A 17 7.84 -1.58 -10.63
CA VAL A 17 7.42 -0.20 -10.83
C VAL A 17 5.96 -0.04 -10.43
N PHE A 18 5.67 0.97 -9.61
CA PHE A 18 4.31 1.39 -9.28
C PHE A 18 4.07 2.79 -9.84
N SER A 19 3.00 2.94 -10.60
CA SER A 19 2.53 4.24 -11.11
C SER A 19 1.63 4.92 -10.07
N THR A 20 1.10 6.09 -10.38
CA THR A 20 0.16 6.83 -9.52
C THR A 20 -1.15 7.12 -10.26
N ALA A 21 -2.26 7.02 -9.56
CA ALA A 21 -3.59 7.34 -10.09
C ALA A 21 -3.75 8.87 -10.24
N PRO A 22 -4.60 9.35 -11.17
CA PRO A 22 -5.02 10.75 -11.16
C PRO A 22 -5.76 11.10 -9.86
N GLN A 23 -5.63 12.34 -9.39
CA GLN A 23 -6.42 12.84 -8.25
C GLN A 23 -7.83 13.20 -8.70
N SER A 24 -8.85 12.84 -7.90
CA SER A 24 -10.25 13.10 -8.26
C SER A 24 -10.64 14.56 -8.20
N SER A 25 -9.94 15.36 -7.39
CA SER A 25 -10.13 16.81 -7.27
C SER A 25 -9.83 17.58 -8.56
N ASP A 26 -9.06 16.99 -9.48
CA ASP A 26 -8.65 17.63 -10.74
C ASP A 26 -9.70 17.51 -11.87
N PHE A 27 -10.81 16.78 -11.65
CA PHE A 27 -11.76 16.42 -12.71
C PHE A 27 -13.22 16.45 -12.22
N ASP A 28 -14.17 16.60 -13.14
CA ASP A 28 -15.56 16.20 -12.87
C ASP A 28 -15.69 14.66 -12.78
N ALA A 29 -16.78 14.17 -12.19
CA ALA A 29 -16.93 12.74 -11.92
C ALA A 29 -16.87 11.84 -13.19
N PRO A 30 -17.58 12.14 -14.30
CA PRO A 30 -17.44 11.37 -15.54
C PRO A 30 -16.04 11.42 -16.15
N ALA A 31 -15.37 12.58 -16.14
CA ALA A 31 -14.02 12.76 -16.64
C ALA A 31 -13.01 12.00 -15.78
N TYR A 32 -13.17 12.03 -14.46
CA TYR A 32 -12.33 11.29 -13.53
C TYR A 32 -12.38 9.78 -13.80
N LEU A 33 -13.58 9.20 -13.89
CA LEU A 33 -13.72 7.75 -14.15
C LEU A 33 -13.05 7.33 -15.45
N ARG A 34 -13.24 8.09 -16.53
CA ARG A 34 -12.57 7.84 -17.81
C ARG A 34 -11.05 7.96 -17.68
N ARG A 35 -10.57 8.98 -16.97
CA ARG A 35 -9.14 9.25 -16.80
C ARG A 35 -8.46 8.17 -15.96
N LEU A 36 -9.06 7.76 -14.84
CA LEU A 36 -8.56 6.69 -13.99
C LEU A 36 -8.43 5.38 -14.78
N ALA A 37 -9.48 4.98 -15.50
CA ALA A 37 -9.45 3.78 -16.33
C ALA A 37 -8.38 3.84 -17.44
N GLN A 38 -8.20 5.01 -18.05
CA GLN A 38 -7.18 5.22 -19.09
C GLN A 38 -5.76 5.12 -18.53
N VAL A 39 -5.48 5.82 -17.42
CA VAL A 39 -4.16 5.76 -16.75
C VAL A 39 -3.86 4.35 -16.27
N ALA A 40 -4.83 3.63 -15.72
CA ALA A 40 -4.64 2.24 -15.32
C ALA A 40 -4.20 1.35 -16.49
N ARG A 41 -4.87 1.45 -17.66
CA ARG A 41 -4.46 0.70 -18.86
C ARG A 41 -3.05 1.08 -19.33
N TRP A 42 -2.73 2.37 -19.37
CA TRP A 42 -1.39 2.82 -19.75
C TRP A 42 -0.30 2.32 -18.80
N SER A 43 -0.57 2.32 -17.49
CA SER A 43 0.35 1.77 -16.50
C SER A 43 0.57 0.27 -16.69
N GLU A 44 -0.50 -0.48 -16.99
CA GLU A 44 -0.41 -1.90 -17.32
C GLU A 44 0.41 -2.15 -18.59
N ASP A 45 0.11 -1.42 -19.68
CA ASP A 45 0.83 -1.53 -20.96
C ASP A 45 2.32 -1.17 -20.81
N ALA A 46 2.66 -0.26 -19.88
CA ALA A 46 4.02 0.12 -19.55
C ALA A 46 4.75 -0.90 -18.64
N GLY A 47 4.08 -2.00 -18.24
CA GLY A 47 4.67 -3.05 -17.40
C GLY A 47 4.74 -2.70 -15.91
N CYS A 48 3.94 -1.74 -15.43
CA CYS A 48 3.87 -1.45 -14.00
C CYS A 48 3.29 -2.66 -13.24
N THR A 49 3.87 -2.97 -12.08
CA THR A 49 3.32 -3.96 -11.14
C THR A 49 2.00 -3.47 -10.54
N GLY A 50 1.89 -2.18 -10.27
CA GLY A 50 0.71 -1.60 -9.65
C GLY A 50 0.55 -0.11 -9.83
N ILE A 51 -0.49 0.42 -9.19
CA ILE A 51 -0.85 1.84 -9.23
C ILE A 51 -1.28 2.32 -7.85
N LEU A 52 -0.62 3.35 -7.32
CA LEU A 52 -0.96 3.99 -6.07
C LEU A 52 -2.26 4.79 -6.21
N ILE A 53 -3.23 4.50 -5.35
CA ILE A 53 -4.46 5.24 -5.22
C ILE A 53 -4.41 5.99 -3.89
N TYR A 54 -4.46 7.32 -3.98
CA TYR A 54 -4.31 8.23 -2.85
C TYR A 54 -5.52 8.23 -1.92
N THR A 55 -5.33 8.74 -0.70
CA THR A 55 -6.39 8.96 0.27
C THR A 55 -6.11 10.26 1.04
N ASP A 56 -7.08 11.16 1.07
CA ASP A 56 -7.19 12.33 1.94
C ASP A 56 -8.65 12.81 1.94
N ASN A 57 -9.01 13.81 2.74
CA ASN A 57 -10.39 14.25 2.89
C ASN A 57 -10.97 14.98 1.65
N SER A 58 -10.14 15.30 0.64
CA SER A 58 -10.54 15.97 -0.60
C SER A 58 -10.73 15.03 -1.79
N LEU A 59 -10.33 13.77 -1.64
CA LEU A 59 -10.38 12.75 -2.70
C LEU A 59 -11.54 11.77 -2.49
N ILE A 60 -11.94 11.10 -3.57
CA ILE A 60 -12.91 10.00 -3.46
C ILE A 60 -12.31 8.80 -2.72
N ASP A 61 -13.17 7.90 -2.26
CA ASP A 61 -12.74 6.69 -1.57
C ASP A 61 -11.81 5.82 -2.45
N PRO A 62 -10.62 5.42 -1.92
CA PRO A 62 -9.63 4.69 -2.69
C PRO A 62 -10.02 3.24 -2.99
N TRP A 63 -10.91 2.63 -2.21
CA TRP A 63 -11.40 1.27 -2.47
C TRP A 63 -12.35 1.24 -3.66
N LEU A 64 -13.23 2.24 -3.77
CA LEU A 64 -14.10 2.41 -4.94
C LEU A 64 -13.28 2.68 -6.21
N ALA A 65 -12.26 3.53 -6.12
CA ALA A 65 -11.32 3.75 -7.23
C ALA A 65 -10.55 2.46 -7.60
N ALA A 66 -10.16 1.65 -6.62
CA ALA A 66 -9.44 0.40 -6.85
C ALA A 66 -10.27 -0.59 -7.68
N GLN A 67 -11.59 -0.65 -7.48
CA GLN A 67 -12.47 -1.48 -8.29
C GLN A 67 -12.43 -1.07 -9.76
N VAL A 68 -12.47 0.23 -10.05
CA VAL A 68 -12.36 0.76 -11.44
C VAL A 68 -11.04 0.34 -12.08
N VAL A 69 -9.94 0.38 -11.32
CA VAL A 69 -8.62 -0.07 -11.80
C VAL A 69 -8.63 -1.56 -12.14
N ILE A 70 -9.16 -2.41 -11.25
CA ILE A 70 -9.21 -3.86 -11.44
C ILE A 70 -10.07 -4.23 -12.66
N GLU A 71 -11.24 -3.60 -12.81
CA GLU A 71 -12.16 -3.86 -13.92
C GLU A 71 -11.63 -3.33 -15.26
N SER A 72 -10.75 -2.34 -15.24
CA SER A 72 -10.18 -1.73 -16.45
C SER A 72 -8.90 -2.40 -16.95
N THR A 73 -8.33 -3.36 -16.21
CA THR A 73 -7.01 -3.96 -16.45
C THR A 73 -7.04 -5.48 -16.26
N LYS A 74 -6.01 -6.21 -16.69
CA LYS A 74 -5.95 -7.68 -16.58
C LYS A 74 -5.09 -8.19 -15.42
N SER A 75 -4.06 -7.44 -15.05
CA SER A 75 -2.98 -7.84 -14.15
C SER A 75 -2.49 -6.74 -13.22
N LEU A 76 -2.70 -5.46 -13.56
CA LEU A 76 -2.31 -4.33 -12.71
C LEU A 76 -2.95 -4.44 -11.33
N CYS A 77 -2.14 -4.27 -10.28
CA CYS A 77 -2.58 -4.39 -8.89
C CYS A 77 -2.75 -3.00 -8.25
N PRO A 78 -3.94 -2.66 -7.71
CA PRO A 78 -4.09 -1.45 -6.91
C PRO A 78 -3.19 -1.47 -5.67
N LEU A 79 -2.49 -0.36 -5.42
CA LEU A 79 -1.85 -0.04 -4.15
C LEU A 79 -2.74 0.99 -3.44
N ILE A 80 -3.59 0.51 -2.55
CA ILE A 80 -4.67 1.29 -1.93
C ILE A 80 -4.11 1.98 -0.68
N ALA A 81 -4.18 3.31 -0.60
CA ALA A 81 -3.83 4.01 0.62
C ALA A 81 -4.87 3.77 1.73
N VAL A 82 -4.40 3.42 2.93
CA VAL A 82 -5.24 3.04 4.07
C VAL A 82 -4.83 3.84 5.31
N GLN A 83 -5.78 4.60 5.84
CA GLN A 83 -5.62 5.38 7.06
C GLN A 83 -6.41 4.77 8.22
N PRO A 84 -5.78 4.40 9.35
CA PRO A 84 -6.47 3.77 10.48
C PRO A 84 -7.66 4.54 11.05
N VAL A 85 -7.70 5.87 10.89
CA VAL A 85 -8.78 6.72 11.40
C VAL A 85 -10.07 6.58 10.57
N TYR A 86 -9.97 6.19 9.30
CA TYR A 86 -11.13 6.16 8.41
C TYR A 86 -12.03 4.94 8.63
N MET A 87 -11.46 3.80 9.07
CA MET A 87 -12.24 2.58 9.27
C MET A 87 -11.55 1.55 10.16
N HIS A 88 -12.34 0.65 10.74
CA HIS A 88 -11.86 -0.47 11.56
C HIS A 88 -10.99 -1.46 10.75
N PRO A 89 -9.94 -2.09 11.32
CA PRO A 89 -9.06 -3.03 10.59
C PRO A 89 -9.81 -4.23 10.01
N TYR A 90 -10.89 -4.66 10.67
CA TYR A 90 -11.78 -5.71 10.13
C TYR A 90 -12.35 -5.34 8.76
N SER A 91 -12.75 -4.09 8.56
CA SER A 91 -13.33 -3.64 7.30
C SER A 91 -12.30 -3.66 6.17
N VAL A 92 -11.05 -3.29 6.45
CA VAL A 92 -9.93 -3.40 5.51
C VAL A 92 -9.65 -4.85 5.13
N ALA A 93 -9.59 -5.74 6.12
CA ALA A 93 -9.41 -7.17 5.89
C ALA A 93 -10.58 -7.76 5.06
N LYS A 94 -11.81 -7.34 5.36
CA LYS A 94 -13.01 -7.75 4.62
C LYS A 94 -13.01 -7.29 3.17
N MET A 95 -12.67 -6.03 2.90
CA MET A 95 -12.59 -5.52 1.53
C MET A 95 -11.47 -6.19 0.75
N THR A 96 -10.30 -6.41 1.37
CA THR A 96 -9.19 -7.15 0.76
C THR A 96 -9.62 -8.58 0.37
N ALA A 97 -10.25 -9.31 1.29
CA ALA A 97 -10.80 -10.64 1.00
C ALA A 97 -11.88 -10.61 -0.09
N SER A 98 -12.72 -9.57 -0.11
CA SER A 98 -13.80 -9.43 -1.09
C SER A 98 -13.27 -9.14 -2.49
N LEU A 99 -12.29 -8.25 -2.63
CA LEU A 99 -11.63 -8.00 -3.93
C LEU A 99 -10.92 -9.26 -4.45
N GLY A 100 -10.24 -9.99 -3.56
CA GLY A 100 -9.63 -11.28 -3.92
C GLY A 100 -10.67 -12.31 -4.36
N TYR A 101 -11.80 -12.41 -3.67
CA TYR A 101 -12.89 -13.31 -4.02
C TYR A 101 -13.56 -12.94 -5.36
N LEU A 102 -13.83 -11.65 -5.59
CA LEU A 102 -14.54 -11.18 -6.78
C LEU A 102 -13.70 -11.25 -8.05
N TYR A 103 -12.40 -10.92 -7.95
CA TYR A 103 -11.57 -10.69 -9.12
C TYR A 103 -10.37 -11.63 -9.24
N GLY A 104 -10.09 -12.46 -8.23
CA GLY A 104 -8.89 -13.30 -8.20
C GLY A 104 -7.60 -12.48 -8.31
N ARG A 105 -7.64 -11.19 -7.94
CA ARG A 105 -6.57 -10.22 -8.14
C ARG A 105 -5.94 -9.88 -6.79
N LYS A 106 -4.62 -9.99 -6.71
CA LYS A 106 -3.86 -9.48 -5.58
C LYS A 106 -3.97 -7.94 -5.55
N ILE A 107 -4.00 -7.38 -4.34
CA ILE A 107 -3.86 -5.94 -4.12
C ILE A 107 -2.64 -5.66 -3.25
N TYR A 108 -2.30 -4.39 -3.12
CA TYR A 108 -1.34 -3.90 -2.15
C TYR A 108 -2.01 -2.86 -1.23
N LEU A 109 -1.56 -2.79 0.01
CA LEU A 109 -2.04 -1.81 0.98
C LEU A 109 -0.90 -0.86 1.33
N ASN A 110 -1.11 0.43 1.10
CA ASN A 110 -0.21 1.49 1.54
C ASN A 110 -0.71 2.07 2.86
N MET A 111 -0.11 1.64 3.96
CA MET A 111 -0.48 2.07 5.30
C MET A 111 0.03 3.49 5.55
N VAL A 112 -0.88 4.43 5.75
CA VAL A 112 -0.58 5.84 6.03
C VAL A 112 -0.97 6.20 7.46
N ALA A 113 -0.04 6.78 8.22
CA ALA A 113 -0.26 7.13 9.63
C ALA A 113 -1.08 8.43 9.83
N GLY A 114 -1.31 9.21 8.77
CA GLY A 114 -1.94 10.53 8.84
C GLY A 114 -0.99 11.71 8.60
N GLY A 115 -0.48 11.83 7.37
CA GLY A 115 0.41 12.95 7.00
C GLY A 115 -0.28 14.33 7.05
N PHE A 116 -1.57 14.38 6.73
CA PHE A 116 -2.35 15.62 6.67
C PHE A 116 -2.98 15.94 8.03
N ARG A 117 -2.31 16.80 8.82
CA ARG A 117 -2.76 17.16 10.18
C ARG A 117 -4.14 17.82 10.20
N GLY A 118 -4.48 18.61 9.18
CA GLY A 118 -5.79 19.24 9.06
C GLY A 118 -6.92 18.21 8.97
N ASP A 119 -6.71 17.14 8.20
CA ASP A 119 -7.67 16.07 8.02
C ASP A 119 -7.90 15.29 9.32
N LEU A 120 -6.82 14.97 10.04
CA LEU A 120 -6.91 14.32 11.35
C LEU A 120 -7.65 15.18 12.37
N ALA A 121 -7.35 16.49 12.41
CA ALA A 121 -8.02 17.41 13.32
C ALA A 121 -9.52 17.54 13.01
N ALA A 122 -9.91 17.56 11.74
CA ALA A 122 -11.31 17.54 11.31
C ALA A 122 -12.06 16.26 11.72
N LEU A 123 -11.32 15.17 11.96
CA LEU A 123 -11.84 13.90 12.48
C LEU A 123 -11.65 13.76 14.00
N CYS A 124 -11.25 14.84 14.68
CA CYS A 124 -10.98 14.87 16.11
C CYS A 124 -9.93 13.84 16.57
N ASP A 125 -8.95 13.52 15.71
CA ASP A 125 -7.82 12.66 16.07
C ASP A 125 -6.62 13.51 16.53
N GLU A 126 -6.40 13.56 17.85
CA GLU A 126 -5.31 14.30 18.49
C GLU A 126 -4.05 13.44 18.73
N THR A 127 -3.99 12.25 18.15
CA THR A 127 -2.90 11.29 18.39
C THR A 127 -1.53 11.89 18.00
N PRO A 128 -0.53 11.91 18.91
CA PRO A 128 0.81 12.42 18.63
C PRO A 128 1.49 11.72 17.45
N HIS A 129 2.40 12.43 16.76
CA HIS A 129 3.02 11.97 15.52
C HIS A 129 3.49 10.50 15.55
N ASP A 130 4.32 10.13 16.51
CA ASP A 130 4.93 8.80 16.61
C ASP A 130 3.95 7.73 17.09
N GLU A 131 3.02 8.11 17.97
CA GLU A 131 1.94 7.25 18.45
C GLU A 131 0.98 6.83 17.33
N ARG A 132 0.88 7.61 16.25
CA ARG A 132 0.13 7.20 15.06
C ARG A 132 0.75 5.97 14.40
N TYR A 133 2.07 5.81 14.43
CA TYR A 133 2.74 4.60 13.92
C TYR A 133 2.62 3.41 14.87
N VAL A 134 2.51 3.63 16.17
CA VAL A 134 2.11 2.57 17.13
C VAL A 134 0.72 2.06 16.77
N ARG A 135 -0.26 2.97 16.60
CA ARG A 135 -1.61 2.63 16.11
C ARG A 135 -1.57 1.91 14.77
N LEU A 136 -0.80 2.40 13.79
CA LEU A 136 -0.66 1.81 12.46
C LEU A 136 -0.14 0.36 12.53
N THR A 137 0.82 0.11 13.43
CA THR A 137 1.42 -1.22 13.63
C THR A 137 0.39 -2.19 14.22
N GLU A 138 -0.32 -1.80 15.27
CA GLU A 138 -1.40 -2.62 15.86
C GLU A 138 -2.51 -2.91 14.83
N TYR A 139 -2.93 -1.87 14.12
CA TYR A 139 -3.96 -1.94 13.08
C TYR A 139 -3.60 -2.93 11.97
N THR A 140 -2.36 -2.84 11.47
CA THR A 140 -1.87 -3.69 10.39
C THR A 140 -1.64 -5.13 10.85
N ALA A 141 -1.19 -5.35 12.09
CA ALA A 141 -1.04 -6.68 12.65
C ALA A 141 -2.37 -7.44 12.70
N ILE A 142 -3.46 -6.78 13.11
CA ILE A 142 -4.81 -7.37 13.09
C ILE A 142 -5.23 -7.75 11.67
N ILE A 143 -5.01 -6.85 10.69
CA ILE A 143 -5.33 -7.13 9.28
C ILE A 143 -4.58 -8.38 8.78
N LYS A 144 -3.28 -8.46 9.04
CA LYS A 144 -2.44 -9.59 8.62
C LYS A 144 -2.91 -10.91 9.26
N GLU A 145 -3.20 -10.92 10.56
CA GLU A 145 -3.69 -12.12 11.25
C GLU A 145 -5.04 -12.58 10.66
N LEU A 146 -5.99 -11.65 10.47
CA LEU A 146 -7.31 -11.95 9.90
C LEU A 146 -7.21 -12.50 8.48
N LEU A 147 -6.35 -11.92 7.63
CA LEU A 147 -6.16 -12.35 6.24
C LEU A 147 -5.42 -13.69 6.14
N SER A 148 -4.56 -14.03 7.11
CA SER A 148 -3.90 -15.33 7.16
C SER A 148 -4.88 -16.50 7.33
N GLY A 149 -6.05 -16.24 7.93
CA GLY A 149 -7.13 -17.21 8.09
C GLY A 149 -6.81 -18.41 9.00
N ASN A 150 -5.67 -18.41 9.69
CA ASN A 150 -5.20 -19.56 10.46
C ASN A 150 -6.02 -19.84 11.73
N ARG A 151 -6.55 -18.79 12.37
CA ARG A 151 -7.32 -18.86 13.64
C ARG A 151 -8.10 -17.57 13.90
N PRO A 152 -9.06 -17.58 14.85
CA PRO A 152 -9.63 -16.33 15.37
C PRO A 152 -8.54 -15.41 15.93
N CYS A 153 -8.63 -14.12 15.60
CA CYS A 153 -7.71 -13.08 16.03
C CYS A 153 -8.18 -12.48 17.37
N THR A 154 -7.31 -12.56 18.38
CA THR A 154 -7.41 -11.78 19.62
C THR A 154 -6.18 -10.88 19.72
N PHE A 155 -6.40 -9.58 19.84
CA PHE A 155 -5.35 -8.57 19.94
C PHE A 155 -5.80 -7.51 20.94
N LEU A 156 -4.99 -7.20 21.96
CA LEU A 156 -5.33 -6.26 23.03
C LEU A 156 -4.25 -5.18 23.14
N GLY A 157 -4.21 -4.29 22.14
CA GLY A 157 -3.27 -3.18 22.07
C GLY A 157 -3.75 -1.92 22.78
N LYS A 158 -2.94 -0.87 22.66
CA LYS A 158 -3.23 0.47 23.16
C LYS A 158 -4.34 1.14 22.36
N TYR A 159 -4.28 1.02 21.03
CA TYR A 159 -5.20 1.67 20.10
C TYR A 159 -6.22 0.72 19.48
N CYS A 160 -5.84 -0.53 19.23
CA CYS A 160 -6.73 -1.51 18.61
C CYS A 160 -6.95 -2.70 19.54
N LYS A 161 -8.22 -3.10 19.68
CA LYS A 161 -8.61 -4.26 20.48
C LYS A 161 -9.64 -5.09 19.75
N VAL A 162 -9.37 -6.38 19.58
CA VAL A 162 -10.30 -7.38 19.04
C VAL A 162 -10.20 -8.66 19.84
N LYS A 163 -11.28 -9.41 19.94
CA LYS A 163 -11.32 -10.69 20.66
C LYS A 163 -12.08 -11.71 19.83
N ASP A 164 -11.48 -12.88 19.66
CA ASP A 164 -12.03 -14.05 18.96
C ASP A 164 -12.59 -13.69 17.57
N LEU A 165 -12.00 -12.70 16.91
CA LEU A 165 -12.50 -12.13 15.67
C LEU A 165 -12.06 -12.97 14.48
N SER A 166 -13.00 -13.42 13.65
CA SER A 166 -12.73 -14.25 12.49
C SER A 166 -13.20 -13.59 11.20
N LEU A 167 -12.46 -13.80 10.12
CA LEU A 167 -12.79 -13.32 8.78
C LEU A 167 -13.31 -14.46 7.90
N LYS A 168 -14.46 -14.25 7.24
CA LYS A 168 -14.99 -15.16 6.20
C LYS A 168 -15.56 -14.35 5.02
N PRO A 169 -15.42 -14.81 3.76
CA PRO A 169 -14.64 -15.97 3.33
C PRO A 169 -13.13 -15.75 3.56
N ALA A 170 -12.35 -16.84 3.62
CA ALA A 170 -10.90 -16.75 3.70
C ALA A 170 -10.32 -16.26 2.37
N LEU A 171 -9.21 -15.51 2.44
CA LEU A 171 -8.45 -15.10 1.26
C LEU A 171 -7.42 -16.20 0.91
N PRO A 172 -7.35 -16.68 -0.34
CA PRO A 172 -6.27 -17.57 -0.77
C PRO A 172 -4.89 -16.97 -0.50
N ALA A 173 -3.93 -17.78 -0.04
CA ALA A 173 -2.63 -17.30 0.43
C ALA A 173 -1.87 -16.53 -0.67
N GLU A 174 -1.98 -16.95 -1.92
CA GLU A 174 -1.40 -16.33 -3.11
C GLU A 174 -1.92 -14.91 -3.38
N LEU A 175 -3.12 -14.58 -2.88
CA LEU A 175 -3.73 -13.26 -3.00
C LEU A 175 -3.44 -12.35 -1.80
N SER A 176 -2.67 -12.82 -0.81
CA SER A 176 -2.28 -12.02 0.36
C SER A 176 -1.64 -10.70 -0.09
N PRO A 177 -2.07 -9.54 0.46
CA PRO A 177 -1.62 -8.26 -0.02
C PRO A 177 -0.15 -8.03 0.31
N GLY A 178 0.57 -7.34 -0.57
CA GLY A 178 1.83 -6.72 -0.15
C GLY A 178 1.53 -5.48 0.69
N ILE A 179 2.31 -5.25 1.73
CA ILE A 179 2.13 -4.13 2.65
C ILE A 179 3.25 -3.12 2.44
N PHE A 180 2.87 -1.86 2.27
CA PHE A 180 3.74 -0.72 2.28
C PHE A 180 3.43 0.12 3.53
N VAL A 181 4.43 0.81 4.05
CA VAL A 181 4.28 1.80 5.13
C VAL A 181 4.85 3.12 4.64
N SER A 182 4.00 4.14 4.59
CA SER A 182 4.41 5.49 4.21
C SER A 182 4.90 6.28 5.41
N GLY A 183 6.14 6.78 5.32
CA GLY A 183 6.74 7.61 6.34
C GLY A 183 8.25 7.43 6.45
N SER A 184 9.00 8.51 6.28
CA SER A 184 10.47 8.50 6.39
C SER A 184 10.99 8.92 7.77
N SER A 185 10.10 9.07 8.77
CA SER A 185 10.52 9.30 10.16
C SER A 185 11.08 8.02 10.77
N GLU A 186 11.88 8.14 11.83
CA GLU A 186 12.37 6.98 12.59
C GLU A 186 11.22 6.06 13.03
N SER A 187 10.13 6.64 13.54
CA SER A 187 8.91 5.92 13.91
C SER A 187 8.23 5.21 12.73
N GLY A 188 8.27 5.79 11.53
CA GLY A 188 7.72 5.20 10.31
C GLY A 188 8.56 4.02 9.81
N MET A 189 9.88 4.18 9.82
CA MET A 189 10.81 3.11 9.46
C MET A 189 10.72 1.94 10.45
N ALA A 190 10.69 2.22 11.75
CA ALA A 190 10.52 1.20 12.78
C ALA A 190 9.20 0.42 12.62
N ALA A 191 8.09 1.10 12.26
CA ALA A 191 6.83 0.44 11.98
C ALA A 191 6.88 -0.44 10.74
N ALA A 192 7.55 0.01 9.66
CA ALA A 192 7.75 -0.80 8.46
C ALA A 192 8.52 -2.09 8.78
N ASP A 193 9.63 -1.97 9.52
CA ASP A 193 10.46 -3.11 9.93
C ASP A 193 9.68 -4.09 10.81
N ALA A 194 8.98 -3.59 11.84
CA ALA A 194 8.17 -4.42 12.74
C ALA A 194 7.07 -5.21 11.99
N LEU A 195 6.55 -4.65 10.91
CA LEU A 195 5.52 -5.28 10.08
C LEU A 195 6.09 -6.15 8.96
N GLY A 196 7.41 -6.13 8.72
CA GLY A 196 8.02 -6.71 7.51
C GLY A 196 7.44 -6.11 6.22
N ALA A 197 7.10 -4.82 6.26
CA ALA A 197 6.49 -4.08 5.17
C ALA A 197 7.55 -3.37 4.32
N THR A 198 7.21 -2.99 3.09
CA THR A 198 8.07 -2.15 2.26
C THR A 198 7.94 -0.69 2.71
N ALA A 199 9.03 -0.09 3.20
CA ALA A 199 9.04 1.33 3.53
C ALA A 199 8.94 2.18 2.25
N VAL A 200 8.07 3.20 2.26
CA VAL A 200 8.00 4.21 1.20
C VAL A 200 8.80 5.42 1.65
N GLU A 201 9.93 5.64 1.00
CA GLU A 201 10.84 6.74 1.24
C GLU A 201 10.83 7.71 0.06
N TYR A 202 11.09 8.98 0.34
CA TYR A 202 11.44 9.92 -0.72
C TYR A 202 12.82 9.55 -1.28
N PRO A 203 13.00 9.61 -2.61
CA PRO A 203 14.30 9.39 -3.20
C PRO A 203 15.27 10.43 -2.65
N LYS A 204 16.43 9.96 -2.20
CA LYS A 204 17.54 10.84 -1.84
C LYS A 204 18.29 11.21 -3.13
N PRO A 205 19.07 12.31 -3.14
CA PRO A 205 20.07 12.52 -4.17
C PRO A 205 20.90 11.25 -4.38
N GLY A 206 21.21 10.92 -5.65
CA GLY A 206 21.89 9.67 -6.01
C GLY A 206 23.22 9.44 -5.28
N GLU A 207 23.89 10.53 -4.90
CA GLU A 207 25.16 10.56 -4.18
C GLU A 207 25.06 10.10 -2.73
N GLU A 208 23.87 10.18 -2.13
CA GLU A 208 23.61 9.76 -0.75
C GLU A 208 23.34 8.27 -0.63
N TYR A 209 23.09 7.57 -1.74
CA TYR A 209 22.98 6.12 -1.72
C TYR A 209 24.38 5.49 -1.66
N PRO A 210 24.55 4.43 -0.83
CA PRO A 210 25.80 3.68 -0.83
C PRO A 210 26.10 3.24 -2.26
N ARG A 211 27.27 3.63 -2.79
CA ARG A 211 27.75 3.05 -4.04
C ARG A 211 27.88 1.56 -3.80
N SER A 212 27.09 0.76 -4.52
CA SER A 212 27.23 -0.69 -4.47
C SER A 212 28.66 -1.02 -4.88
N THR A 213 29.47 -1.49 -3.94
CA THR A 213 30.72 -2.17 -4.30
C THR A 213 30.33 -3.39 -5.13
N PRO A 214 30.89 -3.58 -6.33
CA PRO A 214 30.73 -4.84 -7.05
C PRO A 214 31.15 -5.95 -6.09
N ARG A 215 30.29 -6.96 -5.88
CA ARG A 215 30.70 -8.15 -5.12
C ARG A 215 31.90 -8.74 -5.85
N GLU A 216 33.04 -8.83 -5.17
CA GLU A 216 34.17 -9.62 -5.66
C GLU A 216 33.70 -11.07 -5.78
N ASN A 217 33.87 -11.63 -6.98
CA ASN A 217 33.68 -13.06 -7.23
C ASN A 217 34.93 -13.81 -6.79
#